data_AF-A0A9D8TYD8-F1
#
_entry.id   AF-A0A9D8TYD8-F1
#
_cell.length_a   1.000
_cell.length_b   1.000
_cell.length_c   1.000
_cell.angle_alpha   90.00
_cell.angle_beta   90.00
_cell.angle_gamma   90.00
#
_symmetry.space_group_name_H-M   'P 1'
#
loop_
_entity.id
_entity.type
_entity.pdbx_description
1 polymer ?
#
loop_
_entity_poly.entity_id
_entity_poly.type
_entity_poly.pdbx_seq_one_letter_code
_entity_poly.pdbx_strand_id
1 'polypeptide(L)'
;MRDRFGDWNLYHKSVAALVSALAFGIVLRGVLVIDTAFEVSGSRDINASAGTVWSFMAADDQRDRWQAEMVDLVELTGPTAEPGATRLIFWKRGTKRWQSVERTRDSLTGRVLSFEQSADEDTRWVTMTLTVVDACTTRLDIEEIIEPAEYLDRFWFFSARSQHEGRLNASFDAMERWAKLEDTSCAST
;
A
#
# COMPACT_ATOMS: atom_id res chain seq x y z
N MET A 1 -8.11 33.31 -51.61
CA MET A 1 -8.73 32.01 -51.25
C MET A 1 -7.74 30.84 -51.16
N ARG A 2 -6.47 30.98 -51.56
CA ARG A 2 -5.50 29.87 -51.60
C ARG A 2 -4.83 29.57 -50.25
N ASP A 3 -4.80 30.53 -49.32
CA ASP A 3 -4.18 30.34 -47.99
C ASP A 3 -5.04 29.54 -47.01
N ARG A 4 -6.38 29.54 -47.15
CA ARG A 4 -7.29 28.77 -46.27
C ARG A 4 -7.11 27.25 -46.38
N PHE A 5 -6.58 26.73 -47.49
CA PHE A 5 -6.34 25.29 -47.68
C PHE A 5 -4.98 24.83 -47.14
N GLY A 6 -4.01 25.72 -46.99
CA GLY A 6 -2.70 25.43 -46.37
C GLY A 6 -2.84 25.16 -44.88
N ASP A 7 -3.61 26.01 -44.19
CA ASP A 7 -3.89 25.87 -42.75
C ASP A 7 -4.73 24.63 -42.44
N TRP A 8 -5.66 24.25 -43.31
CA TRP A 8 -6.46 23.03 -43.13
C TRP A 8 -5.61 21.75 -43.17
N ASN A 9 -4.62 21.69 -44.06
CA ASN A 9 -3.73 20.53 -44.18
C ASN A 9 -2.79 20.42 -42.96
N LEU A 10 -2.31 21.55 -42.44
CA LEU A 10 -1.51 21.61 -41.21
C LEU A 10 -2.34 21.25 -39.98
N TYR A 11 -3.58 21.75 -39.88
CA TYR A 11 -4.53 21.40 -38.83
C TYR A 11 -4.87 19.90 -38.85
N HIS A 12 -5.18 19.34 -40.02
CA HIS A 12 -5.50 17.91 -40.13
C HIS A 12 -4.30 17.03 -39.77
N LYS A 13 -3.09 17.37 -40.20
CA LYS A 13 -1.86 16.63 -39.85
C LYS A 13 -1.53 16.70 -38.36
N SER A 14 -1.73 17.85 -37.72
CA SER A 14 -1.51 18.00 -36.28
C SER A 14 -2.55 17.24 -35.45
N VAL A 15 -3.82 17.26 -35.86
CA VAL A 15 -4.86 16.42 -35.25
C VAL A 15 -4.57 14.94 -35.45
N ALA A 16 -4.19 14.52 -36.66
CA ALA A 16 -3.83 13.13 -36.94
C ALA A 16 -2.59 12.68 -36.15
N ALA A 17 -1.59 13.54 -36.00
CA ALA A 17 -0.41 13.29 -35.19
C ALA A 17 -0.77 13.16 -33.70
N LEU A 18 -1.64 14.03 -33.17
CA LEU A 18 -2.12 13.94 -31.79
C LEU A 18 -2.88 12.64 -31.54
N VAL A 19 -3.82 12.28 -32.42
CA VAL A 19 -4.61 11.03 -32.32
C VAL A 19 -3.70 9.82 -32.41
N SER A 20 -2.72 9.83 -33.33
CA SER A 20 -1.75 8.76 -33.47
C SER A 20 -0.87 8.63 -32.24
N ALA A 21 -0.34 9.75 -31.71
CA ALA A 21 0.46 9.76 -30.49
C ALA A 21 -0.34 9.23 -29.29
N LEU A 22 -1.63 9.59 -29.19
CA LEU A 22 -2.52 9.10 -28.15
C LEU A 22 -2.79 7.60 -28.29
N ALA A 23 -3.04 7.12 -29.52
CA ALA A 23 -3.23 5.70 -29.80
C ALA A 23 -1.97 4.87 -29.52
N PHE A 24 -0.80 5.33 -29.99
CA PHE A 24 0.49 4.68 -29.68
C PHE A 24 0.81 4.73 -28.19
N GLY A 25 0.48 5.82 -27.49
CA GLY A 25 0.63 5.91 -26.04
C GLY A 25 -0.24 4.89 -25.29
N ILE A 26 -1.48 4.69 -25.73
CA ILE A 26 -2.39 3.68 -25.18
C ILE A 26 -1.87 2.27 -25.47
N VAL A 27 -1.44 1.99 -26.70
CA VAL A 27 -0.92 0.66 -27.08
C VAL A 27 0.37 0.34 -26.33
N LEU A 28 1.32 1.27 -26.27
CA LEU A 28 2.57 1.11 -25.53
C LEU A 28 2.30 0.82 -24.05
N ARG A 29 1.36 1.55 -23.42
CA ARG A 29 0.92 1.23 -22.05
C ARG A 29 0.24 -0.12 -21.95
N GLY A 30 -0.65 -0.44 -22.87
CA GLY A 30 -1.37 -1.72 -22.89
C GLY A 30 -0.42 -2.91 -22.90
N VAL A 31 0.72 -2.80 -23.60
CA VAL A 31 1.80 -3.80 -23.60
C VAL A 31 2.56 -3.84 -22.28
N LEU A 32 2.87 -2.68 -21.68
CA LEU A 32 3.61 -2.60 -20.40
C LEU A 32 2.81 -3.10 -19.19
N VAL A 33 1.48 -2.99 -19.22
CA VAL A 33 0.57 -3.28 -18.09
C VAL A 33 0.34 -4.78 -17.85
N ILE A 34 0.68 -5.65 -18.81
CA ILE A 34 0.29 -7.06 -18.81
C ILE A 34 0.87 -7.85 -17.61
N ASP A 35 1.98 -7.40 -17.00
CA ASP A 35 2.68 -8.11 -15.92
C ASP A 35 3.02 -7.24 -14.68
N THR A 36 2.46 -6.03 -14.56
CA THR A 36 2.95 -5.09 -13.53
C THR A 36 2.16 -5.16 -12.24
N ALA A 37 2.77 -5.76 -11.21
CA ALA A 37 2.55 -5.32 -9.84
C ALA A 37 3.19 -3.93 -9.63
N PHE A 38 2.73 -3.17 -8.65
CA PHE A 38 3.26 -1.85 -8.35
C PHE A 38 3.64 -1.72 -6.88
N GLU A 39 4.63 -0.88 -6.63
CA GLU A 39 5.18 -0.64 -5.29
C GLU A 39 4.64 0.67 -4.71
N VAL A 40 4.20 0.59 -3.46
CA VAL A 40 3.94 1.73 -2.58
C VAL A 40 4.80 1.55 -1.35
N SER A 41 5.63 2.54 -1.04
CA SER A 41 6.50 2.48 0.13
C SER A 41 6.45 3.78 0.92
N GLY A 42 6.75 3.66 2.21
CA GLY A 42 6.80 4.80 3.13
C GLY A 42 7.71 4.47 4.32
N SER A 43 8.32 5.51 4.86
CA SER A 43 9.25 5.42 5.98
C SER A 43 8.92 6.50 6.99
N ARG A 44 8.87 6.14 8.28
CA ARG A 44 8.66 7.13 9.34
C ARG A 44 9.33 6.76 10.65
N ASP A 45 9.86 7.78 11.32
CA ASP A 45 10.38 7.68 12.68
C ASP A 45 9.21 7.79 13.67
N ILE A 46 8.99 6.73 14.44
CA ILE A 46 7.97 6.64 15.48
C ILE A 46 8.66 6.82 16.84
N ASN A 47 8.18 7.78 17.63
CA ASN A 47 8.68 8.02 18.99
C ASN A 47 8.11 6.99 19.98
N ALA A 48 8.52 5.73 19.81
CA ALA A 48 8.36 4.64 20.76
C ALA A 48 9.48 3.61 20.59
N SER A 49 9.65 2.77 21.63
CA SER A 49 10.61 1.66 21.57
C SER A 49 10.25 0.66 20.47
N ALA A 50 11.25 -0.07 19.94
CA ALA A 50 11.00 -1.06 18.90
C ALA A 50 10.09 -2.20 19.38
N GLY A 51 10.10 -2.51 20.69
CA GLY A 51 9.19 -3.48 21.28
C GLY A 51 7.73 -3.02 21.21
N THR A 52 7.48 -1.74 21.51
CA THR A 52 6.14 -1.14 21.40
C THR A 52 5.66 -1.09 19.96
N VAL A 53 6.51 -0.68 19.01
CA VAL A 53 6.13 -0.66 17.60
C VAL A 53 5.88 -2.09 17.09
N TRP A 54 6.70 -3.05 17.50
CA TRP A 54 6.53 -4.46 17.15
C TRP A 54 5.20 -5.03 17.66
N SER A 55 4.76 -4.71 18.89
CA SER A 55 3.48 -5.19 19.40
C SER A 55 2.30 -4.68 18.58
N PHE A 56 2.33 -3.43 18.10
CA PHE A 56 1.29 -2.94 17.19
C PHE A 56 1.24 -3.73 15.87
N MET A 57 2.39 -4.11 15.34
CA MET A 57 2.48 -4.82 14.06
C MET A 57 2.12 -6.30 14.16
N ALA A 58 2.56 -6.97 15.22
CA ALA A 58 2.54 -8.42 15.35
C ALA A 58 1.46 -8.95 16.31
N ALA A 59 0.78 -8.11 17.09
CA ALA A 59 -0.33 -8.53 17.94
C ALA A 59 -1.66 -8.28 17.25
N ASP A 60 -2.47 -9.33 17.10
CA ASP A 60 -3.74 -9.27 16.36
C ASP A 60 -4.75 -8.30 16.99
N ASP A 61 -4.74 -8.15 18.31
CA ASP A 61 -5.63 -7.25 19.06
C ASP A 61 -5.25 -5.76 18.96
N GLN A 62 -4.17 -5.44 18.23
CA GLN A 62 -3.66 -4.09 18.06
C GLN A 62 -3.64 -3.63 16.59
N ARG A 63 -3.78 -4.54 15.63
CA ARG A 63 -3.59 -4.21 14.20
C ARG A 63 -4.67 -3.30 13.64
N ASP A 64 -5.91 -3.49 14.07
CA ASP A 64 -7.06 -2.65 13.66
C ASP A 64 -6.94 -1.20 14.15
N ARG A 65 -6.18 -0.96 15.23
CA ARG A 65 -5.98 0.37 15.80
C ARG A 65 -5.16 1.29 14.91
N TRP A 66 -4.22 0.73 14.16
CA TRP A 66 -3.27 1.52 13.36
C TRP A 66 -3.37 1.27 11.87
N GLN A 67 -3.72 0.06 11.40
CA GLN A 67 -3.84 -0.17 9.96
C GLN A 67 -5.10 0.49 9.43
N ALA A 68 -4.92 1.54 8.63
CA ALA A 68 -6.04 2.27 8.07
C ALA A 68 -6.96 1.34 7.25
N GLU A 69 -8.27 1.53 7.42
CA GLU A 69 -9.35 0.79 6.77
C GLU A 69 -9.53 -0.66 7.25
N MET A 70 -8.63 -1.21 8.06
CA MET A 70 -8.88 -2.45 8.78
C MET A 70 -9.98 -2.20 9.81
N VAL A 71 -10.93 -3.13 9.90
CA VAL A 71 -12.04 -3.07 10.85
C VAL A 71 -11.95 -4.18 11.88
N ASP A 72 -11.53 -5.36 11.43
CA ASP A 72 -11.46 -6.54 12.26
C ASP A 72 -10.50 -7.56 11.64
N LEU A 73 -10.03 -8.49 12.46
CA LEU A 73 -9.11 -9.53 12.10
C LEU A 73 -9.43 -10.80 12.90
N VAL A 74 -9.53 -11.92 12.19
CA VAL A 74 -9.78 -13.24 12.79
C VAL A 74 -8.59 -14.15 12.51
N GLU A 75 -7.95 -14.65 13.56
CA GLU A 75 -6.92 -15.67 13.47
C GLU A 75 -7.52 -16.96 12.89
N LEU A 76 -6.90 -17.50 11.84
CA LEU A 76 -7.26 -18.80 11.29
C LEU A 76 -6.27 -19.88 11.72
N THR A 77 -4.96 -19.57 11.71
CA THR A 77 -3.91 -20.50 12.13
C THR A 77 -2.72 -19.78 12.74
N GLY A 78 -2.43 -20.04 14.02
CA GLY A 78 -1.17 -19.67 14.66
C GLY A 78 -0.94 -18.16 14.84
N PRO A 79 0.10 -17.77 15.59
CA PRO A 79 0.42 -16.38 15.87
C PRO A 79 0.91 -15.59 14.63
N THR A 80 0.75 -14.27 14.64
CA THR A 80 1.07 -13.37 13.51
C THR A 80 2.51 -13.35 13.09
N ALA A 81 3.39 -13.41 14.06
CA ALA A 81 4.81 -13.49 13.81
C ALA A 81 5.29 -14.92 13.43
N GLU A 82 4.42 -15.91 13.24
CA GLU A 82 4.81 -17.26 12.81
C GLU A 82 4.71 -17.40 11.27
N PRO A 83 5.80 -17.76 10.57
CA PRO A 83 5.75 -18.02 9.14
C PRO A 83 4.71 -19.09 8.76
N GLY A 84 3.90 -18.79 7.75
CA GLY A 84 2.79 -19.65 7.31
C GLY A 84 1.49 -19.49 8.10
N ALA A 85 1.48 -18.73 9.19
CA ALA A 85 0.26 -18.40 9.93
C ALA A 85 -0.70 -17.59 9.06
N THR A 86 -2.01 -17.74 9.29
CA THR A 86 -3.05 -17.18 8.42
C THR A 86 -4.14 -16.45 9.19
N ARG A 87 -4.69 -15.40 8.56
CA ARG A 87 -5.77 -14.55 9.11
C ARG A 87 -6.80 -14.23 8.05
N LEU A 88 -8.03 -14.01 8.50
CA LEU A 88 -9.06 -13.33 7.73
C LEU A 88 -9.15 -11.87 8.18
N ILE A 89 -8.96 -10.94 7.26
CA ILE A 89 -9.00 -9.49 7.54
C ILE A 89 -10.25 -8.90 6.93
N PHE A 90 -10.93 -8.04 7.69
CA PHE A 90 -12.10 -7.30 7.26
C PHE A 90 -11.73 -5.83 7.06
N TRP A 91 -12.05 -5.32 5.87
CA TRP A 91 -11.72 -3.95 5.47
C TRP A 91 -12.97 -3.12 5.21
N LYS A 92 -12.85 -1.80 5.39
CA LYS A 92 -13.92 -0.84 5.09
C LYS A 92 -13.36 0.50 4.62
N ARG A 93 -13.87 0.97 3.48
CA ARG A 93 -13.61 2.29 2.91
C ARG A 93 -14.93 2.96 2.55
N GLY A 94 -15.33 3.98 3.31
CA GLY A 94 -16.64 4.60 3.18
C GLY A 94 -17.77 3.58 3.39
N THR A 95 -18.56 3.32 2.34
CA THR A 95 -19.62 2.29 2.34
C THR A 95 -19.16 0.93 1.81
N LYS A 96 -18.00 0.86 1.15
CA LYS A 96 -17.44 -0.39 0.61
C LYS A 96 -16.81 -1.21 1.73
N ARG A 97 -17.02 -2.53 1.67
CA ARG A 97 -16.44 -3.53 2.57
C ARG A 97 -15.92 -4.68 1.73
N TRP A 98 -14.78 -5.22 2.12
CA TRP A 98 -14.18 -6.39 1.48
C TRP A 98 -13.37 -7.17 2.51
N GLN A 99 -12.89 -8.33 2.09
CA GLN A 99 -12.12 -9.24 2.93
C GLN A 99 -10.85 -9.65 2.20
N SER A 100 -9.81 -9.96 2.96
CA SER A 100 -8.61 -10.60 2.42
C SER A 100 -8.14 -11.71 3.35
N VAL A 101 -7.57 -12.76 2.77
CA VAL A 101 -6.83 -13.77 3.52
C VAL A 101 -5.38 -13.33 3.57
N GLU A 102 -4.83 -13.18 4.77
CA GLU A 102 -3.42 -12.90 4.97
C GLU A 102 -2.66 -14.17 5.34
N ARG A 103 -1.45 -14.32 4.80
CA ARG A 103 -0.50 -15.36 5.16
C ARG A 103 0.87 -14.75 5.47
N THR A 104 1.38 -14.99 6.67
CA THR A 104 2.73 -14.59 7.05
C THR A 104 3.75 -15.32 6.17
N ARG A 105 4.66 -14.56 5.54
CA ARG A 105 5.73 -15.13 4.71
C ARG A 105 7.00 -15.29 5.53
N ASP A 106 7.49 -14.18 6.06
CA ASP A 106 8.71 -14.13 6.87
C ASP A 106 8.47 -13.31 8.14
N SER A 107 9.18 -13.69 9.20
CA SER A 107 9.14 -12.98 10.46
C SER A 107 10.49 -13.10 11.14
N LEU A 108 11.05 -11.95 11.49
CA LEU A 108 12.21 -11.82 12.36
C LEU A 108 11.80 -10.91 13.51
N THR A 109 11.52 -11.53 14.66
CA THR A 109 10.94 -10.84 15.83
C THR A 109 11.65 -9.53 16.16
N GLY A 110 10.87 -8.46 16.23
CA GLY A 110 11.36 -7.11 16.54
C GLY A 110 12.04 -6.39 15.39
N ARG A 111 12.05 -6.95 14.17
CA ARG A 111 12.77 -6.37 13.04
C ARG A 111 12.05 -6.44 11.70
N VAL A 112 11.53 -7.59 11.29
CA VAL A 112 10.88 -7.75 9.99
C VAL A 112 9.61 -8.56 10.15
N LEU A 113 8.53 -8.11 9.55
CA LEU A 113 7.30 -8.88 9.38
C LEU A 113 6.84 -8.71 7.93
N SER A 114 6.72 -9.82 7.20
CA SER A 114 6.20 -9.82 5.84
C SER A 114 5.01 -10.77 5.71
N PHE A 115 4.07 -10.39 4.87
CA PHE A 115 2.89 -11.20 4.59
C PHE A 115 2.36 -10.97 3.18
N GLU A 116 1.62 -11.97 2.71
CA GLU A 116 0.83 -11.91 1.50
C GLU A 116 -0.64 -11.76 1.87
N GLN A 117 -1.36 -10.85 1.23
CA GLN A 117 -2.81 -10.67 1.37
C GLN A 117 -3.47 -10.94 0.03
N SER A 118 -4.39 -11.90 0.00
CA SER A 118 -5.17 -12.22 -1.19
C SER A 118 -6.62 -11.79 -0.97
N ALA A 119 -7.13 -10.93 -1.84
CA ALA A 119 -8.53 -10.50 -1.92
C ALA A 119 -9.08 -10.78 -3.33
N ASP A 120 -10.38 -10.60 -3.50
CA ASP A 120 -11.01 -10.72 -4.83
C ASP A 120 -10.52 -9.62 -5.80
N GLU A 121 -10.13 -8.45 -5.27
CA GLU A 121 -9.72 -7.28 -6.05
C GLU A 121 -8.22 -7.26 -6.37
N ASP A 122 -7.38 -7.78 -5.47
CA ASP A 122 -5.93 -7.74 -5.60
C ASP A 122 -5.20 -8.78 -4.73
N THR A 123 -3.93 -8.99 -5.07
CA THR A 123 -2.96 -9.65 -4.18
C THR A 123 -1.92 -8.62 -3.76
N ARG A 124 -1.54 -8.62 -2.49
CA ARG A 124 -0.58 -7.66 -1.93
C ARG A 124 0.52 -8.40 -1.19
N TRP A 125 1.76 -7.98 -1.35
CA TRP A 125 2.89 -8.40 -0.54
C TRP A 125 3.38 -7.22 0.25
N VAL A 126 3.25 -7.30 1.57
CA VAL A 126 3.65 -6.23 2.48
C VAL A 126 4.88 -6.70 3.25
N THR A 127 5.88 -5.84 3.31
CA THR A 127 7.06 -6.00 4.16
C THR A 127 7.16 -4.80 5.07
N MET A 128 7.21 -5.05 6.36
CA MET A 128 7.41 -4.02 7.37
C MET A 128 8.75 -4.27 8.06
N THR A 129 9.61 -3.25 8.08
CA THR A 129 10.94 -3.30 8.67
C THR A 129 11.07 -2.27 9.78
N LEU A 130 11.57 -2.70 10.93
CA LEU A 130 11.92 -1.86 12.07
C LEU A 130 13.42 -1.65 12.14
N THR A 131 13.83 -0.40 12.25
CA THR A 131 15.20 0.02 12.52
C THR A 131 15.23 0.86 13.79
N VAL A 132 15.95 0.39 14.81
CA VAL A 132 16.16 1.15 16.05
C VAL A 132 17.04 2.36 15.72
N VAL A 133 16.52 3.58 15.93
CA VAL A 133 17.29 4.82 15.77
C VAL A 133 17.97 5.17 17.10
N ASP A 134 17.20 5.13 18.19
CA ASP A 134 17.67 5.25 19.56
C ASP A 134 16.75 4.48 20.52
N ALA A 135 16.88 4.68 21.84
CA ALA A 135 16.09 3.96 22.84
C ALA A 135 14.58 4.23 22.76
N CYS A 136 14.18 5.40 22.24
CA CYS A 136 12.80 5.87 22.17
C CYS A 136 12.31 6.15 20.76
N THR A 137 13.17 6.04 19.75
CA THR A 137 12.82 6.25 18.35
C THR A 137 13.06 5.00 17.53
N THR A 138 12.02 4.53 16.86
CA THR A 138 12.08 3.40 15.93
C THR A 138 11.61 3.85 14.56
N ARG A 139 12.43 3.65 13.54
CA ARG A 139 12.02 3.83 12.15
C ARG A 139 11.23 2.62 11.69
N LEU A 140 10.03 2.86 11.19
CA LEU A 140 9.20 1.87 10.51
C LEU A 140 9.21 2.17 9.01
N ASP A 141 9.71 1.21 8.25
CA ASP A 141 9.64 1.19 6.80
C ASP A 141 8.56 0.18 6.39
N ILE A 142 7.59 0.61 5.58
CA ILE A 142 6.55 -0.26 5.01
C ILE A 142 6.69 -0.21 3.50
N GLU A 143 6.87 -1.38 2.90
CA GLU A 143 6.85 -1.61 1.45
C GLU A 143 5.68 -2.52 1.12
N GLU A 144 4.89 -2.14 0.12
CA GLU A 144 3.72 -2.87 -0.32
C GLU A 144 3.75 -3.01 -1.84
N ILE A 145 3.81 -4.25 -2.32
CA ILE A 145 3.68 -4.59 -3.73
C ILE A 145 2.24 -5.04 -3.96
N ILE A 146 1.52 -4.44 -4.89
CA ILE A 146 0.10 -4.72 -5.15
C ILE A 146 -0.06 -5.15 -6.60
N GLU A 147 -0.76 -6.27 -6.79
CA GLU A 147 -1.15 -6.81 -8.07
C GLU A 147 -2.68 -6.85 -8.17
N PRO A 148 -3.31 -5.94 -8.95
CA PRO A 148 -4.73 -6.00 -9.21
C PRO A 148 -5.13 -7.26 -9.98
N ALA A 149 -6.30 -7.82 -9.65
CA ALA A 149 -6.84 -8.99 -10.34
C ALA A 149 -7.28 -8.66 -11.78
N GLU A 150 -7.95 -7.53 -11.98
CA GLU A 150 -8.49 -7.13 -13.29
C GLU A 150 -7.51 -6.31 -14.12
N TYR A 151 -7.46 -6.59 -15.44
CA TYR A 151 -6.60 -5.87 -16.38
C TYR A 151 -6.85 -4.35 -16.41
N LEU A 152 -8.13 -3.95 -16.34
CA LEU A 152 -8.50 -2.53 -16.39
C LEU A 152 -7.94 -1.76 -15.19
N ASP A 153 -7.90 -2.38 -14.02
CA ASP A 153 -7.36 -1.75 -12.81
C ASP A 153 -5.84 -1.64 -12.88
N ARG A 154 -5.15 -2.64 -13.44
CA ARG A 154 -3.71 -2.55 -13.75
C ARG A 154 -3.44 -1.37 -14.69
N PHE A 155 -4.28 -1.18 -15.71
CA PHE A 155 -4.10 -0.11 -16.70
C PHE A 155 -4.29 1.30 -16.12
N TRP A 156 -5.26 1.45 -15.22
CA TRP A 156 -5.61 2.74 -14.60
C TRP A 156 -5.02 2.94 -13.20
N PHE A 157 -4.06 2.10 -12.79
CA PHE A 157 -3.52 2.09 -11.43
C PHE A 157 -3.08 3.47 -10.89
N PHE A 158 -2.48 4.34 -11.71
CA PHE A 158 -2.06 5.68 -11.26
C PHE A 158 -3.19 6.51 -10.66
N SER A 159 -4.45 6.22 -11.00
CA SER A 159 -5.63 6.83 -10.38
C SER A 159 -5.86 6.33 -8.93
N ALA A 160 -5.48 5.08 -8.64
CA ALA A 160 -5.55 4.45 -7.32
C ALA A 160 -4.31 4.68 -6.46
N ARG A 161 -3.14 4.95 -7.06
CA ARG A 161 -1.86 5.16 -6.33
C ARG A 161 -1.98 6.15 -5.16
N SER A 162 -2.54 7.32 -5.43
CA SER A 162 -2.73 8.37 -4.41
C SER A 162 -3.60 7.92 -3.24
N GLN A 163 -4.55 7.00 -3.49
CA GLN A 163 -5.40 6.43 -2.46
C GLN A 163 -4.62 5.43 -1.59
N HIS A 164 -3.77 4.59 -2.18
CA HIS A 164 -2.90 3.67 -1.41
C HIS A 164 -1.86 4.43 -0.58
N GLU A 165 -1.22 5.45 -1.15
CA GLU A 165 -0.32 6.35 -0.42
C GLU A 165 -1.05 7.08 0.71
N GLY A 166 -2.29 7.54 0.48
CA GLY A 166 -3.14 8.14 1.50
C GLY A 166 -3.48 7.18 2.63
N ARG A 167 -3.81 5.92 2.32
CA ARG A 167 -4.04 4.86 3.31
C ARG A 167 -2.78 4.60 4.15
N LEU A 168 -1.62 4.46 3.50
CA LEU A 168 -0.36 4.22 4.19
C LEU A 168 0.00 5.37 5.14
N ASN A 169 -0.17 6.62 4.70
CA ASN A 169 0.02 7.79 5.56
C ASN A 169 -0.94 7.81 6.75
N ALA A 170 -2.21 7.49 6.53
CA ALA A 170 -3.18 7.39 7.62
C ALA A 170 -2.80 6.29 8.63
N SER A 171 -2.22 5.19 8.16
CA SER A 171 -1.70 4.12 9.03
C SER A 171 -0.53 4.61 9.89
N PHE A 172 0.43 5.33 9.31
CA PHE A 172 1.54 5.93 10.06
C PHE A 172 1.04 6.93 11.10
N ASP A 173 0.12 7.82 10.72
CA ASP A 173 -0.47 8.80 11.64
C ASP A 173 -1.20 8.11 12.81
N ALA A 174 -1.90 7.01 12.54
CA ALA A 174 -2.56 6.23 13.58
C ALA A 174 -1.57 5.54 14.50
N MET A 175 -0.52 4.92 13.96
CA MET A 175 0.52 4.28 14.74
C MET A 175 1.21 5.27 15.68
N GLU A 176 1.61 6.44 15.19
CA GLU A 176 2.19 7.48 16.05
C GLU A 176 1.27 7.90 17.19
N ARG A 177 -0.04 8.04 16.92
CA ARG A 177 -1.01 8.41 17.95
C ARG A 177 -1.10 7.34 19.03
N TRP A 178 -1.20 6.07 18.65
CA TRP A 178 -1.30 4.97 19.61
C TRP A 178 0.00 4.75 20.37
N ALA A 179 1.15 4.83 19.69
CA ALA A 179 2.47 4.75 20.31
C ALA A 179 2.65 5.81 21.41
N LYS A 180 2.21 7.05 21.17
CA LYS A 180 2.23 8.14 22.17
C LYS A 180 1.33 7.87 23.38
N LEU A 181 0.25 7.10 23.21
CA LEU A 181 -0.67 6.78 24.29
C LEU A 181 -0.18 5.62 25.16
N GLU A 182 0.50 4.63 24.56
CA GLU A 182 0.94 3.42 25.26
C GLU A 182 2.36 3.53 25.83
N ASP A 183 3.29 4.20 25.14
CA ASP A 183 4.68 4.31 25.58
C ASP A 183 4.96 5.64 26.30
N THR A 184 4.40 5.79 27.49
CA THR A 184 4.66 6.99 28.31
C THR A 184 6.11 7.11 28.76
N SER A 185 6.90 6.04 28.65
CA SER A 185 8.31 6.03 29.08
C SER A 185 9.19 6.94 28.19
N CYS A 186 8.78 7.10 26.93
CA CYS A 186 9.42 7.96 25.93
C CYS A 186 8.75 9.33 25.77
N ALA A 187 7.70 9.61 26.55
CA ALA A 187 6.93 10.86 26.46
C ALA A 187 7.57 12.06 27.19
N SER A 188 8.72 11.87 27.85
CA SER A 188 9.32 12.86 28.78
C SER A 188 10.76 13.27 28.47
N THR A 189 11.23 13.11 27.24
CA THR A 189 12.51 13.70 26.77
C THR A 189 12.29 14.90 25.86
#